data_AF-A0A6B3CQC7-F1
#
_entry.id   AF-A0A6B3CQC7-F1
#
_cell.length_a   1.000
_cell.length_b   1.000
_cell.length_c   1.000
_cell.angle_alpha   90.00
_cell.angle_beta   90.00
_cell.angle_gamma   90.00
#
_symmetry.space_group_name_H-M   'P 1'
#
loop_
_entity.id
_entity.type
_entity.pdbx_description
1 polymer ?
#
loop_
_entity_poly.entity_id
_entity_poly.type
_entity_poly.pdbx_seq_one_letter_code
_entity_poly.pdbx_strand_id
1 'polypeptide(L)'
;YELWNAVNRTWMLGTMSGNMMVEDAYYRFSETGDPEVFLDAERSGNPGSPLPISESFVRMGKLTRELCEAVEAGTVEPGAAAARIHEYIQKEVDFIAHADKFGLPENRCFNMTRERMDAAEEWSRTQAPPEIGTRMINAARGMALAKEAEAGTGSRDY
;
A
#
# COMPACT_ATOMS: atom_id res chain seq x y z
N TYR A 1 11.09 19.90 -7.77
CA TYR A 1 11.06 18.84 -6.74
C TYR A 1 9.65 18.43 -6.32
N GLU A 2 8.63 19.29 -6.42
CA GLU A 2 7.25 18.97 -5.98
C GLU A 2 6.63 17.79 -6.72
N LEU A 3 6.77 17.72 -8.05
CA LEU A 3 6.26 16.58 -8.83
C LEU A 3 6.92 15.26 -8.41
N TRP A 4 8.23 15.26 -8.17
CA TRP A 4 8.92 14.08 -7.64
C TRP A 4 8.39 13.67 -6.27
N ASN A 5 8.16 14.63 -5.36
CA ASN A 5 7.59 14.38 -4.04
C ASN A 5 6.23 13.66 -4.12
N ALA A 6 5.39 14.04 -5.09
CA ALA A 6 4.08 13.45 -5.32
C ALA A 6 4.16 12.08 -6.01
N VAL A 7 4.96 11.95 -7.09
CA VAL A 7 5.15 10.69 -7.82
C VAL A 7 5.81 9.61 -6.95
N ASN A 8 6.80 9.98 -6.15
CA ASN A 8 7.47 9.04 -5.26
C ASN A 8 6.48 8.42 -4.25
N ARG A 9 5.48 9.17 -3.79
CA ARG A 9 4.44 8.66 -2.89
C ARG A 9 3.56 7.61 -3.56
N THR A 10 3.18 7.78 -4.82
CA THR A 10 2.35 6.78 -5.50
C THR A 10 3.13 5.48 -5.73
N TRP A 11 4.43 5.59 -6.03
CA TRP A 11 5.33 4.43 -6.05
C TRP A 11 5.48 3.75 -4.67
N MET A 12 5.65 4.52 -3.59
CA MET A 12 5.73 3.98 -2.24
C MET A 12 4.45 3.25 -1.84
N LEU A 13 3.27 3.83 -2.11
CA LEU A 13 1.99 3.19 -1.87
C LEU A 13 1.88 1.88 -2.65
N GLY A 14 2.31 1.87 -3.92
CA GLY A 14 2.35 0.64 -4.71
C GLY A 14 3.24 -0.44 -4.09
N THR A 15 4.41 -0.07 -3.60
CA THR A 15 5.34 -1.02 -2.96
C THR A 15 4.77 -1.56 -1.65
N MET A 16 4.23 -0.68 -0.80
CA MET A 16 3.64 -1.07 0.48
C MET A 16 2.42 -1.99 0.29
N SER A 17 1.53 -1.64 -0.63
CA SER A 17 0.34 -2.45 -0.93
C SER A 17 0.68 -3.78 -1.61
N GLY A 18 1.66 -3.79 -2.52
CA GLY A 18 2.16 -5.02 -3.14
C GLY A 18 2.72 -5.99 -2.10
N ASN A 19 3.56 -5.49 -1.19
CA ASN A 19 4.11 -6.31 -0.10
C ASN A 19 2.99 -6.89 0.77
N MET A 20 1.99 -6.07 1.14
CA MET A 20 0.82 -6.53 1.90
C MET A 20 0.07 -7.67 1.20
N MET A 21 -0.12 -7.59 -0.12
CA MET A 21 -0.82 -8.64 -0.87
C MET A 21 -0.03 -9.95 -0.88
N VAL A 22 1.30 -9.88 -0.98
CA VAL A 22 2.17 -11.06 -0.93
C VAL A 22 2.19 -11.66 0.47
N GLU A 23 2.34 -10.84 1.51
CA GLU A 23 2.33 -11.30 2.91
C GLU A 23 0.99 -11.93 3.31
N ASP A 24 -0.14 -11.39 2.85
CA ASP A 24 -1.43 -12.04 3.02
C ASP A 24 -1.50 -13.40 2.32
N ALA A 25 -1.09 -13.48 1.06
CA ALA A 25 -1.12 -14.74 0.32
C ALA A 25 -0.23 -15.79 0.99
N TYR A 26 0.95 -15.38 1.45
CA TYR A 26 1.87 -16.24 2.18
C TYR A 26 1.28 -16.71 3.51
N TYR A 27 0.65 -15.82 4.29
CA TYR A 27 -0.03 -16.19 5.54
C TYR A 27 -1.17 -17.19 5.29
N ARG A 28 -2.03 -16.95 4.29
CA ARG A 28 -3.12 -17.88 3.94
C ARG A 28 -2.57 -19.23 3.50
N PHE A 29 -1.49 -19.24 2.72
CA PHE A 29 -0.81 -20.47 2.33
C PHE A 29 -0.22 -21.21 3.54
N SER A 30 0.42 -20.53 4.48
CA SER A 30 0.99 -21.19 5.66
C SER A 30 -0.06 -21.84 6.55
N GLU A 31 -1.27 -21.27 6.61
CA GLU A 31 -2.38 -21.80 7.40
C GLU A 31 -3.10 -22.98 6.73
N THR A 32 -3.12 -23.03 5.39
CA THR A 32 -3.97 -23.96 4.63
C THR A 32 -3.20 -25.00 3.81
N GLY A 33 -1.97 -24.68 3.41
CA GLY A 33 -1.19 -25.43 2.41
C GLY A 33 -1.74 -25.33 0.98
N ASP A 34 -2.75 -24.48 0.73
CA ASP A 34 -3.44 -24.40 -0.56
C ASP A 34 -2.75 -23.41 -1.52
N PRO A 35 -2.14 -23.87 -2.63
CA PRO A 35 -1.49 -22.98 -3.58
C PRO A 35 -2.46 -22.10 -4.38
N GLU A 36 -3.77 -22.38 -4.40
CA GLU A 36 -4.74 -21.55 -5.12
C GLU A 36 -4.79 -20.11 -4.61
N VAL A 37 -4.37 -19.85 -3.36
CA VAL A 37 -4.35 -18.50 -2.76
C VAL A 37 -3.46 -17.51 -3.52
N PHE A 38 -2.48 -17.99 -4.30
CA PHE A 38 -1.62 -17.17 -5.14
C PHE A 38 -2.31 -16.78 -6.46
N LEU A 39 -3.18 -17.65 -6.99
CA LEU A 39 -3.92 -17.39 -8.22
C LEU A 39 -5.01 -16.34 -8.03
N ASP A 40 -5.47 -16.10 -6.80
CA ASP A 40 -6.41 -15.02 -6.48
C ASP A 40 -5.92 -13.65 -6.97
N ALA A 41 -4.60 -13.38 -6.89
CA ALA A 41 -4.02 -12.12 -7.33
C ALA A 41 -4.03 -11.98 -8.86
N GLU A 42 -4.00 -13.10 -9.60
CA GLU A 42 -4.06 -13.13 -11.05
C GLU A 42 -5.51 -13.04 -11.58
N ARG A 43 -6.48 -13.49 -10.78
CA ARG A 43 -7.90 -13.55 -11.14
C ARG A 43 -8.69 -12.27 -10.80
N SER A 44 -8.07 -11.27 -10.17
CA SER A 44 -8.78 -10.05 -9.77
C SER A 44 -9.06 -9.11 -10.96
N GLY A 45 -9.83 -8.05 -10.72
CA GLY A 45 -10.23 -7.09 -11.77
C GLY A 45 -9.08 -6.31 -12.42
N ASN A 46 -7.90 -6.28 -11.81
CA ASN A 46 -6.76 -5.47 -12.26
C ASN A 46 -5.44 -6.26 -12.23
N PRO A 47 -5.28 -7.30 -13.07
CA PRO A 47 -4.09 -8.14 -13.07
C PRO A 47 -2.83 -7.32 -13.38
N GLY A 48 -1.74 -7.60 -12.65
CA GLY A 48 -0.47 -6.87 -12.76
C GLY A 48 -0.39 -5.58 -11.93
N SER A 49 -1.49 -5.15 -11.30
CA SER A 49 -1.46 -4.07 -10.31
C SER A 49 -0.85 -4.57 -8.99
N PRO A 50 0.01 -3.77 -8.31
CA PRO A 50 0.44 -4.05 -6.94
C PRO A 50 -0.71 -4.19 -5.93
N LEU A 51 -1.85 -3.54 -6.19
CA LEU A 51 -3.07 -3.70 -5.39
C LEU A 51 -4.23 -4.00 -6.33
N PRO A 52 -4.40 -5.27 -6.74
CA PRO A 52 -5.24 -5.60 -7.88
C PRO A 52 -6.73 -5.70 -7.50
N ILE A 53 -7.05 -5.51 -6.22
CA ILE A 53 -8.39 -5.42 -5.64
C ILE A 53 -8.86 -3.97 -5.37
N SER A 54 -8.03 -2.95 -5.63
CA SER A 54 -8.40 -1.54 -5.43
C SER A 54 -8.48 -0.77 -6.73
N GLU A 55 -9.70 -0.36 -7.09
CA GLU A 55 -9.97 0.56 -8.20
C GLU A 55 -9.39 1.97 -7.95
N SER A 56 -9.33 2.40 -6.69
CA SER A 56 -8.72 3.69 -6.32
C SER A 56 -7.21 3.68 -6.62
N PHE A 57 -6.52 2.59 -6.28
CA PHE A 57 -5.09 2.46 -6.57
C PHE A 57 -4.79 2.51 -8.07
N VAL A 58 -5.56 1.79 -8.89
CA VAL A 58 -5.38 1.77 -10.35
C VAL A 58 -5.62 3.14 -10.97
N ARG A 59 -6.67 3.84 -10.51
CA ARG A 59 -6.95 5.21 -10.93
C ARG A 59 -5.87 6.19 -10.51
N MET A 60 -5.30 6.06 -9.30
CA MET A 60 -4.15 6.86 -8.84
C MET A 60 -2.94 6.68 -9.77
N GLY A 61 -2.62 5.44 -10.14
CA GLY A 61 -1.51 5.14 -11.05
C GLY A 61 -1.70 5.77 -12.42
N LYS A 62 -2.90 5.63 -13.00
CA LYS A 62 -3.26 6.26 -14.27
C LYS A 62 -3.19 7.78 -14.22
N LEU A 63 -3.80 8.40 -13.21
CA LEU A 63 -3.77 9.85 -12.98
C LEU A 63 -2.34 10.38 -12.90
N THR A 64 -1.49 9.70 -12.12
CA THR A 64 -0.09 10.11 -11.94
C THR A 64 0.66 10.08 -13.26
N ARG A 65 0.52 8.99 -14.03
CA ARG A 65 1.15 8.86 -15.36
C ARG A 65 0.70 9.97 -16.30
N GLU A 66 -0.60 10.20 -16.41
CA GLU A 66 -1.16 11.22 -17.31
C GLU A 66 -0.71 12.63 -16.93
N LEU A 67 -0.58 12.93 -15.64
CA LEU A 67 -0.06 14.22 -15.18
C LEU A 67 1.45 14.38 -15.47
N CYS A 68 2.24 13.30 -15.36
CA CYS A 68 3.64 13.34 -15.78
C CYS A 68 3.79 13.59 -17.28
N GLU A 69 3.01 12.89 -18.11
CA GLU A 69 2.99 13.09 -19.56
C GLU A 69 2.55 14.51 -19.93
N ALA A 70 1.54 15.06 -19.24
CA ALA A 70 1.07 16.42 -19.46
C ALA A 70 2.11 17.50 -19.10
N VAL A 71 2.89 17.27 -18.04
CA VAL A 71 4.02 18.13 -17.65
C VAL A 71 5.14 18.05 -18.68
N GLU A 72 5.49 16.85 -19.14
CA GLU A 72 6.50 16.65 -20.19
C GLU A 72 6.11 17.34 -21.50
N ALA A 73 4.81 17.31 -21.85
CA ALA A 73 4.26 18.02 -22.99
C ALA A 73 4.15 19.56 -22.80
N GLY A 74 4.46 20.08 -21.60
CA GLY A 74 4.34 21.51 -21.27
C GLY A 74 2.89 22.02 -21.19
N THR A 75 1.91 21.12 -21.05
CA THR A 75 0.48 21.47 -20.99
C THR A 75 -0.02 21.71 -19.57
N VAL A 76 0.73 21.25 -18.56
CA VAL A 76 0.43 21.41 -17.13
C VAL A 76 1.71 21.79 -16.40
N GLU A 77 1.63 22.75 -15.49
CA GLU A 77 2.75 23.11 -14.62
C GLU A 77 3.06 22.00 -13.59
N PRO A 78 4.34 21.69 -13.32
CA PRO A 78 4.73 20.62 -12.39
C PRO A 78 4.09 20.73 -10.99
N GLY A 79 3.96 21.94 -10.45
CA GLY A 79 3.35 22.18 -9.13
C GLY A 79 1.85 21.90 -9.12
N ALA A 80 1.14 22.21 -10.21
CA ALA A 80 -0.29 21.91 -10.35
C ALA A 80 -0.53 20.40 -10.48
N ALA A 81 0.34 19.69 -11.21
CA ALA A 81 0.32 18.24 -11.29
C ALA A 81 0.56 17.59 -9.92
N ALA A 82 1.58 18.06 -9.18
CA ALA A 82 1.87 17.59 -7.82
C ALA A 82 0.67 17.76 -6.87
N ALA A 83 0.05 18.95 -6.88
CA ALA A 83 -1.11 19.24 -6.03
C ALA A 83 -2.27 18.28 -6.30
N ARG A 84 -2.56 17.98 -7.57
CA ARG A 84 -3.63 17.02 -7.95
C ARG A 84 -3.34 15.60 -7.47
N ILE A 85 -2.09 15.14 -7.56
CA ILE A 85 -1.70 13.82 -7.06
C ILE A 85 -1.87 13.76 -5.53
N HIS A 86 -1.39 14.79 -4.81
CA HIS A 86 -1.55 14.86 -3.36
C HIS A 86 -3.01 14.90 -2.94
N GLU A 87 -3.84 15.69 -3.61
CA GLU A 87 -5.28 15.75 -3.35
C GLU A 87 -5.95 14.38 -3.56
N TYR A 88 -5.60 13.67 -4.64
CA TYR A 88 -6.11 12.32 -4.87
C TYR A 88 -5.73 11.37 -3.73
N ILE A 89 -4.46 11.40 -3.29
CA ILE A 89 -4.00 10.57 -2.17
C ILE A 89 -4.78 10.90 -0.89
N GLN A 90 -5.09 12.16 -0.62
CA GLN A 90 -5.81 12.53 0.60
C GLN A 90 -7.30 12.17 0.59
N LYS A 91 -7.95 12.25 -0.57
CA LYS A 91 -9.41 12.20 -0.67
C LYS A 91 -9.95 10.88 -1.18
N GLU A 92 -9.22 10.23 -2.09
CA GLU A 92 -9.74 9.11 -2.87
C GLU A 92 -9.12 7.76 -2.47
N VAL A 93 -7.96 7.77 -1.79
CA VAL A 93 -7.31 6.54 -1.35
C VAL A 93 -8.05 5.94 -0.16
N ASP A 94 -8.50 4.70 -0.35
CA ASP A 94 -9.28 3.91 0.62
C ASP A 94 -8.54 2.65 1.10
N PHE A 95 -7.27 2.51 0.73
CA PHE A 95 -6.48 1.30 0.96
C PHE A 95 -5.34 1.46 1.97
N ILE A 96 -5.28 2.59 2.69
CA ILE A 96 -4.33 2.81 3.78
C ILE A 96 -4.93 3.74 4.84
N ALA A 97 -4.79 3.38 6.12
CA ALA A 97 -5.35 4.10 7.26
C ALA A 97 -4.86 5.55 7.44
N HIS A 98 -3.69 5.88 6.90
CA HIS A 98 -3.00 7.17 7.12
C HIS A 98 -2.84 7.95 5.81
N ALA A 99 -3.78 7.78 4.88
CA ALA A 99 -3.74 8.41 3.57
C ALA A 99 -3.65 9.94 3.64
N ASP A 100 -4.29 10.55 4.65
CA ASP A 100 -4.21 11.98 4.94
C ASP A 100 -2.76 12.41 5.20
N LYS A 101 -2.08 11.79 6.18
CA LYS A 101 -0.69 12.11 6.54
C LYS A 101 0.28 11.73 5.43
N PHE A 102 -0.04 10.71 4.63
CA PHE A 102 0.78 10.33 3.48
C PHE A 102 0.62 11.33 2.33
N GLY A 103 -0.59 11.85 2.13
CA GLY A 103 -0.95 12.83 1.12
C GLY A 103 -0.48 14.25 1.44
N LEU A 104 -0.05 14.55 2.66
CA LEU A 104 0.55 15.84 3.03
C LEU A 104 1.93 16.03 2.36
N PRO A 105 2.13 17.09 1.54
CA PRO A 105 3.41 17.36 0.87
C PRO A 105 4.60 17.52 1.83
N GLU A 106 4.35 18.07 3.02
CA GLU A 106 5.31 18.34 4.09
C GLU A 106 5.78 17.08 4.81
N ASN A 107 4.99 16.00 4.81
CA ASN A 107 5.37 14.74 5.46
C ASN A 107 6.31 13.91 4.57
N ARG A 108 7.57 14.33 4.47
CA ARG A 108 8.57 13.71 3.58
C ARG A 108 9.18 12.41 4.10
N CYS A 109 9.04 12.13 5.39
CA CYS A 109 9.61 10.95 6.03
C CYS A 109 8.51 10.16 6.74
N PHE A 110 8.01 9.12 6.08
CA PHE A 110 6.98 8.27 6.64
C PHE A 110 7.60 7.18 7.53
N ASN A 111 7.49 7.37 8.86
CA ASN A 111 7.95 6.40 9.84
C ASN A 111 6.77 5.57 10.36
N MET A 112 6.87 4.24 10.29
CA MET A 112 5.86 3.36 10.88
C MET A 112 6.14 3.20 12.38
N THR A 113 5.49 4.01 13.21
CA THR A 113 5.56 3.93 14.68
C THR A 113 4.56 2.90 15.21
N ARG A 114 4.74 2.42 16.45
CA ARG A 114 3.79 1.51 17.09
C ARG A 114 2.36 2.07 17.11
N GLU A 115 2.22 3.34 17.50
CA GLU A 115 0.93 4.06 17.48
C GLU A 115 0.28 4.05 16.08
N ARG A 116 1.07 4.23 15.01
CA ARG A 116 0.56 4.17 13.63
C ARG A 116 0.17 2.76 13.20
N MET A 117 0.87 1.74 13.69
CA MET A 117 0.50 0.34 13.47
C MET A 117 -0.82 0.00 14.16
N ASP A 118 -0.97 0.37 15.43
CA ASP A 118 -2.19 0.11 16.20
C ASP A 118 -3.40 0.82 15.55
N ALA A 119 -3.23 2.09 15.12
CA ALA A 119 -4.25 2.82 14.37
C ALA A 119 -4.56 2.20 13.00
N ALA A 120 -3.56 1.65 12.31
CA ALA A 120 -3.78 0.95 11.03
C ALA A 120 -4.55 -0.36 11.22
N GLU A 121 -4.31 -1.08 12.32
CA GLU A 121 -5.07 -2.26 12.69
C GLU A 121 -6.53 -1.92 13.01
N GLU A 122 -6.77 -0.88 13.82
CA GLU A 122 -8.13 -0.42 14.13
C GLU A 122 -8.89 -0.01 12.86
N TRP A 123 -8.26 0.78 12.00
CA TRP A 123 -8.84 1.17 10.71
C TRP A 123 -9.17 -0.04 9.83
N SER A 124 -8.27 -1.03 9.77
CA SER A 124 -8.48 -2.27 9.00
C SER A 124 -9.71 -3.04 9.45
N ARG A 125 -10.07 -2.95 10.74
CA ARG A 125 -11.23 -3.63 11.32
C ARG A 125 -12.53 -2.85 11.18
N THR A 126 -12.46 -1.52 11.11
CA THR A 126 -13.62 -0.64 11.34
C THR A 126 -14.02 0.21 10.14
N GLN A 127 -13.07 0.55 9.26
CA GLN A 127 -13.25 1.58 8.23
C GLN A 127 -12.79 1.14 6.85
N ALA A 128 -11.81 0.25 6.77
CA ALA A 128 -11.29 -0.25 5.50
C ALA A 128 -12.38 -0.95 4.67
N PRO A 129 -12.29 -0.89 3.33
CA PRO A 129 -13.03 -1.82 2.48
C PRO A 129 -12.78 -3.26 2.98
N PRO A 130 -13.83 -4.10 3.14
CA PRO A 130 -13.70 -5.39 3.82
C PRO A 130 -12.59 -6.29 3.26
N GLU A 131 -12.43 -6.30 1.94
CA GLU A 131 -11.36 -7.05 1.28
C GLU A 131 -9.97 -6.51 1.64
N ILE A 132 -9.78 -5.19 1.65
CA ILE A 132 -8.50 -4.58 2.03
C ILE A 132 -8.19 -4.82 3.51
N GLY A 133 -9.15 -4.56 4.40
CA GLY A 133 -8.97 -4.71 5.84
C GLY A 133 -8.59 -6.13 6.24
N THR A 134 -9.23 -7.13 5.63
CA THR A 134 -8.90 -8.55 5.84
C THR A 134 -7.46 -8.86 5.45
N ARG A 135 -7.03 -8.40 4.26
CA ARG A 135 -5.67 -8.63 3.74
C ARG A 135 -4.61 -7.96 4.60
N MET A 136 -4.88 -6.73 5.07
CA MET A 136 -4.00 -6.02 6.01
C MET A 136 -3.80 -6.79 7.31
N ILE A 137 -4.87 -7.29 7.90
CA ILE A 137 -4.81 -8.04 9.17
C ILE A 137 -4.01 -9.34 8.99
N ASN A 138 -4.24 -10.06 7.89
CA ASN A 138 -3.51 -11.29 7.56
C ASN A 138 -2.02 -11.02 7.36
N ALA A 139 -1.67 -10.00 6.57
CA ALA A 139 -0.28 -9.61 6.35
C ALA A 139 0.42 -9.23 7.68
N ALA A 140 -0.26 -8.45 8.53
CA ALA A 140 0.28 -8.07 9.84
C ALA A 140 0.54 -9.28 10.75
N ARG A 141 -0.37 -10.27 10.75
CA ARG A 141 -0.20 -11.53 11.47
C ARG A 141 0.96 -12.36 10.94
N GLY A 142 1.06 -12.52 9.62
CA GLY A 142 2.15 -13.24 8.97
C GLY A 142 3.52 -12.67 9.35
N MET A 143 3.67 -11.35 9.26
CA MET A 143 4.91 -10.67 9.66
C MET A 143 5.23 -10.81 11.15
N ALA A 144 4.22 -10.77 12.03
CA ALA A 144 4.42 -10.97 13.47
C ALA A 144 4.93 -12.39 13.78
N LEU A 145 4.31 -13.41 13.18
CA LEU A 145 4.73 -14.81 13.33
C LEU A 145 6.15 -15.05 12.80
N ALA A 146 6.49 -14.48 11.64
CA ALA A 146 7.84 -14.56 11.08
C ALA A 146 8.88 -13.96 12.03
N LYS A 147 8.60 -12.79 12.61
CA LYS A 147 9.48 -12.14 13.58
C LYS A 147 9.65 -12.93 14.88
N GLU A 148 8.59 -13.58 15.36
CA GLU A 148 8.66 -14.46 16.53
C GLU A 148 9.51 -15.70 16.24
N ALA A 149 9.37 -16.30 15.06
CA ALA A 149 10.17 -17.44 14.63
C ALA A 149 11.67 -17.08 14.56
N GLU A 150 12.01 -15.92 13.98
CA GLU A 150 13.38 -15.39 13.94
C GLU A 150 13.97 -15.19 15.34
N ALA A 151 13.21 -14.58 16.25
CA ALA A 151 13.62 -14.38 17.64
C ALA A 151 13.80 -15.70 18.40
N GLY A 152 12.95 -16.71 18.12
CA GLY A 152 13.06 -18.06 18.67
C GLY A 152 14.25 -18.86 18.13
N THR A 153 14.70 -18.57 16.91
CA THR A 153 15.92 -19.18 16.33
C THR A 153 17.23 -18.53 16.81
N GLY A 154 17.18 -17.38 17.47
CA GLY A 154 18.35 -16.66 17.99
C GLY A 154 19.00 -17.22 19.26
N SER A 155 18.53 -18.37 19.76
CA SER A 155 19.05 -19.05 20.97
C SER A 155 19.37 -20.53 20.71
N ARG A 156 20.07 -20.84 19.62
CA ARG A 156 20.82 -22.09 19.49
C ARG A 156 22.29 -21.79 19.26
N ASP A 157 23.01 -21.80 20.38
CA ASP A 157 24.41 -22.17 20.59
C ASP A 157 25.45 -21.78 19.52
N TYR A 158 26.32 -20.85 19.92
CA TYR A 158 27.77 -20.97 19.72
C TYR A 158 28.45 -21.01 21.08
#